data_AF-A0A917FY35-F1
#
_entry.id   AF-A0A917FY35-F1
#
_cell.length_a   1.000
_cell.length_b   1.000
_cell.length_c   1.000
_cell.angle_alpha   90.00
_cell.angle_beta   90.00
_cell.angle_gamma   90.00
#
_symmetry.space_group_name_H-M   'P 1'
#
loop_
_entity.id
_entity.type
_entity.pdbx_description
1 polymer ?
#
loop_
_entity_poly.entity_id
_entity_poly.type
_entity_poly.pdbx_seq_one_letter_code
_entity_poly.pdbx_strand_id
1 'polypeptide(L)'
;MKFTDTYIIGNLTFLSSWLAVLFALFFTWLIIRLQYRKETAQLYSDLAFTFIIVWKFSAIFTDFSIIVQQPLSLLYFNGGKIGIVFAFIAVCIQFWRKRMTVDAKEMAVAIMMTQSIFQLAMVILNDNHLWQEVITLVVFSSTLIYSIRTTHIKIALQNFAFIHILVALLQPVPIYAQFSVWFTIIAVGMWRLWQRSIRK
;
A
#
# COMPACT_ATOMS: atom_id res chain seq x y z
N MET A 1 -18.53 14.63 -3.68
CA MET A 1 -18.57 13.44 -2.79
C MET A 1 -17.18 13.24 -2.19
N LYS A 2 -17.10 12.90 -0.90
CA LYS A 2 -15.82 12.71 -0.18
C LYS A 2 -15.30 11.30 -0.46
N PHE A 3 -14.02 11.19 -0.76
CA PHE A 3 -13.31 9.93 -1.09
C PHE A 3 -12.52 9.36 0.09
N THR A 4 -12.66 10.00 1.24
CA THR A 4 -11.98 9.66 2.48
C THR A 4 -12.85 10.21 3.59
N ASP A 5 -13.46 9.30 4.34
CA ASP A 5 -14.22 9.67 5.50
C ASP A 5 -13.31 9.94 6.68
N THR A 6 -13.76 10.89 7.48
CA THR A 6 -13.08 11.34 8.67
C THR A 6 -13.73 10.64 9.86
N TYR A 7 -13.05 9.65 10.42
CA TYR A 7 -13.52 8.99 11.64
C TYR A 7 -13.14 9.83 12.85
N ILE A 8 -14.14 10.21 13.64
CA ILE A 8 -13.94 10.91 14.91
C ILE A 8 -13.97 9.86 16.02
N ILE A 9 -12.80 9.52 16.57
CA ILE A 9 -12.69 8.72 17.80
C ILE A 9 -12.33 9.69 18.92
N GLY A 10 -13.32 10.11 19.72
CA GLY A 10 -13.13 11.20 20.69
C GLY A 10 -12.95 12.55 20.01
N ASN A 11 -11.78 13.21 20.19
CA ASN A 11 -11.44 14.49 19.58
C ASN A 11 -10.50 14.37 18.35
N LEU A 12 -10.24 13.15 17.87
CA LEU A 12 -9.28 12.87 16.80
C LEU A 12 -9.98 12.47 15.51
N THR A 13 -9.71 13.22 14.45
CA THR A 13 -10.23 13.02 13.10
C THR A 13 -9.21 12.23 12.26
N PHE A 14 -9.43 10.94 12.05
CA PHE A 14 -8.56 10.11 11.21
C PHE A 14 -9.11 10.00 9.78
N LEU A 15 -8.24 10.20 8.77
CA LEU A 15 -8.58 9.83 7.41
C LEU A 15 -8.72 8.30 7.34
N SER A 16 -9.85 7.81 6.84
CA SER A 16 -10.11 6.39 6.59
C SER A 16 -8.98 5.68 5.81
N SER A 17 -8.33 6.40 4.90
CA SER A 17 -7.20 5.92 4.13
C SER A 17 -5.97 5.60 4.99
N TRP A 18 -5.76 6.29 6.10
CA TRP A 18 -4.65 6.01 7.01
C TRP A 18 -4.88 4.71 7.77
N LEU A 19 -6.12 4.51 8.24
CA LEU A 19 -6.54 3.25 8.83
C LEU A 19 -6.41 2.13 7.80
N ALA A 20 -6.90 2.31 6.57
CA ALA A 20 -6.79 1.33 5.51
C ALA A 20 -5.34 0.90 5.22
N VAL A 21 -4.38 1.84 5.22
CA VAL A 21 -2.95 1.53 5.08
C VAL A 21 -2.46 0.67 6.26
N LEU A 22 -2.76 1.05 7.49
CA LEU A 22 -2.33 0.28 8.68
C LEU A 22 -2.94 -1.13 8.68
N PHE A 23 -4.22 -1.26 8.33
CA PHE A 23 -4.90 -2.54 8.14
C PHE A 23 -4.20 -3.38 7.07
N ALA A 24 -3.93 -2.80 5.90
CA ALA A 24 -3.27 -3.50 4.80
C ALA A 24 -1.88 -4.01 5.17
N LEU A 25 -1.06 -3.17 5.81
CA LEU A 25 0.28 -3.53 6.25
C LEU A 25 0.23 -4.62 7.33
N PHE A 26 -0.65 -4.48 8.31
CA PHE A 26 -0.78 -5.44 9.41
C PHE A 26 -1.24 -6.83 8.92
N PHE A 27 -2.33 -6.89 8.16
CA PHE A 27 -2.88 -8.17 7.70
C PHE A 27 -2.00 -8.83 6.64
N THR A 28 -1.36 -8.06 5.75
CA THR A 28 -0.37 -8.65 4.83
C THR A 28 0.82 -9.21 5.60
N TRP A 29 1.36 -8.47 6.58
CA TRP A 29 2.44 -8.98 7.43
C TRP A 29 2.04 -10.28 8.12
N LEU A 30 0.84 -10.34 8.70
CA LEU A 30 0.33 -11.53 9.37
C LEU A 30 0.26 -12.73 8.42
N ILE A 31 -0.34 -12.55 7.24
CA ILE A 31 -0.46 -13.61 6.23
C ILE A 31 0.93 -14.06 5.75
N ILE A 32 1.83 -13.11 5.45
CA ILE A 32 3.18 -13.42 5.01
C ILE A 32 3.95 -14.19 6.09
N ARG A 33 3.81 -13.78 7.35
CA ARG A 33 4.45 -14.43 8.50
C ARG A 33 3.97 -15.86 8.73
N LEU A 34 2.71 -16.16 8.42
CA LEU A 34 2.12 -17.48 8.61
C LEU A 34 2.37 -18.44 7.44
N GLN A 35 2.49 -17.92 6.21
CA GLN A 35 2.51 -18.75 4.99
C GLN A 35 3.87 -18.84 4.30
N TYR A 36 4.77 -17.89 4.55
CA TYR A 36 6.02 -17.76 3.81
C TYR A 36 7.24 -17.72 4.74
N ARG A 37 8.42 -17.61 4.12
CA ARG A 37 9.70 -17.65 4.84
C ARG A 37 9.84 -16.48 5.82
N LYS A 38 10.54 -16.72 6.93
CA LYS A 38 10.79 -15.72 7.97
C LYS A 38 11.51 -14.50 7.42
N GLU A 39 12.42 -14.69 6.46
CA GLU A 39 13.17 -13.62 5.81
C GLU A 39 12.26 -12.68 5.02
N THR A 40 11.27 -13.22 4.31
CA THR A 40 10.27 -12.42 3.57
C THR A 40 9.38 -11.64 4.51
N ALA A 41 8.88 -12.27 5.58
CA ALA A 41 8.09 -11.58 6.60
C ALA A 41 8.89 -10.47 7.29
N GLN A 42 10.18 -10.71 7.56
CA GLN A 42 11.07 -9.71 8.14
C GLN A 42 11.32 -8.55 7.18
N LEU A 43 11.64 -8.82 5.91
CA LEU A 43 11.82 -7.76 4.93
C LEU A 43 10.53 -6.96 4.74
N TYR A 44 9.36 -7.62 4.64
CA TYR A 44 8.09 -6.93 4.54
C TYR A 44 7.83 -6.02 5.74
N SER A 45 8.11 -6.51 6.96
CA SER A 45 8.01 -5.73 8.19
C SER A 45 8.95 -4.51 8.17
N ASP A 46 10.20 -4.69 7.72
CA ASP A 46 11.17 -3.60 7.58
C ASP A 46 10.67 -2.53 6.61
N LEU A 47 10.12 -2.94 5.46
CA LEU A 47 9.56 -2.03 4.46
C LEU A 47 8.33 -1.28 5.01
N ALA A 48 7.41 -1.99 5.65
CA ALA A 48 6.22 -1.42 6.27
C ALA A 48 6.60 -0.40 7.36
N PHE A 49 7.58 -0.73 8.19
CA PHE A 49 8.07 0.16 9.23
C PHE A 49 8.74 1.41 8.65
N THR A 50 9.58 1.25 7.62
CA THR A 50 10.16 2.38 6.89
C THR A 50 9.10 3.26 6.26
N PHE A 51 8.06 2.68 5.67
CA PHE A 51 6.92 3.45 5.15
C PHE A 51 6.28 4.31 6.25
N ILE A 52 5.92 3.71 7.38
CA ILE A 52 5.24 4.40 8.49
C ILE A 52 6.12 5.51 9.07
N ILE A 53 7.40 5.24 9.34
CA ILE A 53 8.32 6.23 9.89
C ILE A 53 8.51 7.39 8.92
N VAL A 54 8.87 7.12 7.66
CA VAL A 54 9.13 8.20 6.70
C VAL A 54 7.87 9.01 6.45
N TRP A 55 6.71 8.37 6.38
CA TRP A 55 5.45 9.09 6.24
C TRP A 55 5.15 9.96 7.45
N LYS A 56 5.33 9.47 8.68
CA LYS A 56 5.09 10.27 9.89
C LYS A 56 6.07 11.43 10.03
N PHE A 57 7.36 11.17 9.87
CA PHE A 57 8.40 12.20 10.03
C PHE A 57 8.52 13.14 8.82
N SER A 58 7.91 12.82 7.68
CA SER A 58 7.83 13.76 6.56
C SER A 58 7.11 15.07 6.91
N ALA A 59 6.26 15.07 7.95
CA ALA A 59 5.63 16.28 8.48
C ALA A 59 6.66 17.36 8.83
N ILE A 60 7.87 16.96 9.28
CA ILE A 60 8.97 17.88 9.59
C ILE A 60 9.37 18.70 8.36
N PHE A 61 9.35 18.08 7.18
CA PHE A 61 9.72 18.75 5.94
C PHE A 61 8.56 19.54 5.32
N THR A 62 7.32 19.10 5.52
CA THR A 62 6.14 19.77 4.94
C THR A 62 5.66 20.93 5.80
N ASP A 63 5.73 20.82 7.13
CA ASP A 63 5.12 21.73 8.10
C ASP A 63 6.13 22.19 9.17
N PHE A 64 7.38 22.43 8.74
CA PHE A 64 8.50 22.75 9.63
C PHE A 64 8.19 23.89 10.62
N SER A 65 7.59 24.98 10.13
CA SER A 65 7.27 26.15 10.95
C SER A 65 6.32 25.82 12.10
N ILE A 66 5.30 25.00 11.83
CA ILE A 66 4.31 24.57 12.83
C ILE A 66 4.96 23.64 13.85
N ILE A 67 5.82 22.72 13.40
CA ILE A 67 6.49 21.76 14.29
C ILE A 67 7.47 22.44 15.23
N VAL A 68 8.20 23.46 14.77
CA VAL A 68 9.09 24.26 15.63
C VAL A 68 8.29 25.05 16.67
N GLN A 69 7.16 25.63 16.26
CA GLN A 69 6.29 26.39 17.18
C GLN A 69 5.55 25.49 18.17
N GLN A 70 5.18 24.27 17.74
CA GLN A 70 4.37 23.32 18.51
C GLN A 70 4.93 21.89 18.32
N PRO A 71 5.94 21.47 19.08
CA PRO A 71 6.59 20.16 18.88
C PRO A 71 5.65 18.97 19.04
N LEU A 72 4.65 19.08 19.93
CA LEU A 72 3.62 18.05 20.13
C LEU A 72 2.72 17.85 18.91
N SER A 73 2.68 18.82 17.99
CA SER A 73 1.91 18.73 16.74
C SER A 73 2.36 17.56 15.86
N LEU A 74 3.61 17.10 15.99
CA LEU A 74 4.14 15.92 15.28
C LEU A 74 3.43 14.61 15.66
N LEU A 75 2.79 14.56 16.84
CA LEU A 75 1.97 13.41 17.24
C LEU A 75 0.64 13.36 16.47
N TYR A 76 0.13 14.52 16.04
CA TYR A 76 -1.17 14.71 15.43
C TYR A 76 -1.11 14.85 13.90
N PHE A 77 -0.04 15.46 13.38
CA PHE A 77 0.16 15.67 11.95
C PHE A 77 1.05 14.60 11.32
N ASN A 78 0.79 14.33 10.05
CA ASN A 78 1.70 13.60 9.16
C ASN A 78 1.90 14.44 7.89
N GLY A 79 2.88 14.10 7.05
CA GLY A 79 3.17 14.88 5.85
C GLY A 79 2.13 14.75 4.73
N GLY A 80 0.92 14.25 5.03
CA GLY A 80 -0.18 14.13 4.10
C GLY A 80 0.19 13.33 2.84
N LYS A 81 -0.26 13.81 1.68
CA LYS A 81 -0.01 13.18 0.37
C LYS A 81 1.46 13.18 -0.02
N ILE A 82 2.19 14.26 0.26
CA ILE A 82 3.62 14.39 -0.06
C ILE A 82 4.43 13.38 0.77
N GLY A 83 4.09 13.26 2.05
CA GLY A 83 4.71 12.29 2.94
C GLY A 83 4.56 10.84 2.50
N ILE A 84 3.39 10.48 1.97
CA ILE A 84 3.15 9.15 1.39
C ILE A 84 4.09 8.90 0.19
N VAL A 85 4.32 9.90 -0.66
CA VAL A 85 5.24 9.78 -1.79
C VAL A 85 6.68 9.57 -1.31
N PHE A 86 7.15 10.35 -0.33
CA PHE A 86 8.48 10.15 0.25
C PHE A 86 8.64 8.78 0.90
N ALA A 87 7.62 8.33 1.63
CA ALA A 87 7.61 7.00 2.23
C ALA A 87 7.70 5.89 1.19
N PHE A 88 6.94 6.00 0.10
CA PHE A 88 6.98 5.04 -0.99
C PHE A 88 8.34 5.02 -1.68
N ILE A 89 8.95 6.17 -1.96
CA ILE A 89 10.31 6.27 -2.51
C ILE A 89 11.32 5.59 -1.58
N ALA A 90 11.25 5.84 -0.28
CA ALA A 90 12.14 5.22 0.71
C ALA A 90 12.00 3.68 0.72
N VAL A 91 10.76 3.17 0.67
CA VAL A 91 10.47 1.74 0.53
C VAL A 91 11.06 1.17 -0.74
N CYS A 92 10.91 1.84 -1.88
CA CYS A 92 11.49 1.41 -3.15
C CYS A 92 13.02 1.30 -3.06
N ILE A 93 13.69 2.30 -2.49
CA ILE A 93 15.15 2.31 -2.31
C ILE A 93 15.59 1.17 -1.38
N GLN A 94 14.94 1.02 -0.23
CA GLN A 94 15.26 -0.02 0.75
C GLN A 94 15.03 -1.43 0.18
N PHE A 95 13.90 -1.63 -0.50
CA PHE A 95 13.59 -2.87 -1.19
C PHE A 95 14.66 -3.20 -2.21
N TRP A 96 15.04 -2.24 -3.06
CA TRP A 96 16.10 -2.46 -4.04
C TRP A 96 17.41 -2.89 -3.39
N ARG A 97 17.81 -2.27 -2.28
CA ARG A 97 19.04 -2.66 -1.55
C ARG A 97 18.98 -4.07 -0.97
N LYS A 98 17.82 -4.50 -0.45
CA LYS A 98 17.63 -5.78 0.22
C LYS A 98 17.06 -6.90 -0.69
N ARG A 99 16.79 -6.62 -1.96
CA ARG A 99 16.09 -7.54 -2.88
C ARG A 99 16.69 -8.94 -2.96
N MET A 100 18.00 -9.11 -2.80
CA MET A 100 18.67 -10.42 -2.92
C MET A 100 18.45 -11.35 -1.72
N THR A 101 17.85 -10.89 -0.62
CA THR A 101 17.69 -11.69 0.61
C THR A 101 16.38 -12.49 0.65
N VAL A 102 15.52 -12.37 -0.35
CA VAL A 102 14.17 -12.95 -0.35
C VAL A 102 13.78 -13.51 -1.72
N ASP A 103 12.76 -14.37 -1.74
CA ASP A 103 12.21 -14.92 -2.97
C ASP A 103 11.32 -13.89 -3.69
N ALA A 104 11.53 -13.72 -5.00
CA ALA A 104 10.77 -12.79 -5.82
C ALA A 104 9.28 -13.14 -5.89
N LYS A 105 8.92 -14.42 -5.91
CA LYS A 105 7.53 -14.86 -5.89
C LYS A 105 6.84 -14.39 -4.62
N GLU A 106 7.47 -14.58 -3.46
CA GLU A 106 6.87 -14.23 -2.18
C GLU A 106 6.64 -12.72 -2.05
N MET A 107 7.57 -11.91 -2.55
CA MET A 107 7.39 -10.46 -2.58
C MET A 107 6.31 -9.99 -3.57
N ALA A 108 6.16 -10.67 -4.71
CA ALA A 108 5.05 -10.38 -5.63
C ALA A 108 3.69 -10.66 -4.99
N VAL A 109 3.59 -11.74 -4.20
CA VAL A 109 2.38 -12.01 -3.41
C VAL A 109 2.14 -10.91 -2.38
N ALA A 110 3.18 -10.49 -1.65
CA ALA A 110 3.06 -9.41 -0.66
C ALA A 110 2.56 -8.09 -1.28
N ILE A 111 3.02 -7.74 -2.50
CA ILE A 111 2.52 -6.56 -3.24
C ILE A 111 1.02 -6.70 -3.53
N MET A 112 0.58 -7.83 -4.10
CA MET A 112 -0.82 -8.06 -4.44
C MET A 112 -1.71 -8.09 -3.19
N MET A 113 -1.25 -8.71 -2.10
CA MET A 113 -1.95 -8.75 -0.82
C MET A 113 -2.11 -7.36 -0.21
N THR A 114 -1.03 -6.59 -0.12
CA THR A 114 -1.07 -5.22 0.45
C THR A 114 -2.09 -4.37 -0.29
N GLN A 115 -2.06 -4.40 -1.63
CA GLN A 115 -2.97 -3.61 -2.44
C GLN A 115 -4.40 -4.14 -2.36
N SER A 116 -4.62 -5.46 -2.39
CA SER A 116 -5.98 -6.02 -2.27
C SER A 116 -6.61 -5.69 -0.93
N ILE A 117 -5.88 -5.90 0.18
CA ILE A 117 -6.38 -5.60 1.53
C ILE A 117 -6.60 -4.10 1.71
N PHE A 118 -5.73 -3.26 1.16
CA PHE A 118 -5.94 -1.80 1.17
C PHE A 118 -7.26 -1.42 0.49
N GLN A 119 -7.55 -1.97 -0.68
CA GLN A 119 -8.79 -1.65 -1.41
C GLN A 119 -10.03 -2.18 -0.69
N LEU A 120 -9.97 -3.39 -0.13
CA LEU A 120 -11.04 -3.94 0.69
C LEU A 120 -11.28 -3.10 1.95
N ALA A 121 -10.22 -2.67 2.63
CA ALA A 121 -10.32 -1.78 3.77
C ALA A 121 -10.92 -0.42 3.39
N MET A 122 -10.58 0.13 2.22
CA MET A 122 -11.16 1.37 1.72
C MET A 122 -12.66 1.27 1.41
N VAL A 123 -13.16 0.09 1.02
CA VAL A 123 -14.60 -0.15 0.88
C VAL A 123 -15.27 -0.16 2.25
N ILE A 124 -14.70 -0.86 3.22
CA ILE A 124 -15.28 -0.99 4.57
C ILE A 124 -15.27 0.37 5.31
N LEU A 125 -14.22 1.17 5.07
CA LEU A 125 -13.96 2.40 5.80
C LEU A 125 -14.44 3.68 5.09
N ASN A 126 -15.14 3.58 3.97
CA ASN A 126 -15.72 4.76 3.31
C ASN A 126 -17.15 4.49 2.86
N ASP A 127 -17.96 5.54 2.92
CA ASP A 127 -19.28 5.58 2.32
C ASP A 127 -19.11 5.73 0.80
N ASN A 128 -19.25 4.62 0.07
CA ASN A 128 -19.15 4.60 -1.39
C ASN A 128 -20.52 4.34 -2.02
N HIS A 129 -20.60 4.47 -3.34
CA HIS A 129 -21.78 3.98 -4.05
C HIS A 129 -21.79 2.44 -4.06
N LEU A 130 -22.94 1.83 -3.78
CA LEU A 130 -23.12 0.37 -3.71
C LEU A 130 -22.46 -0.40 -4.86
N TRP A 131 -22.59 0.09 -6.10
CA TRP A 131 -22.01 -0.59 -7.26
C TRP A 131 -20.47 -0.58 -7.24
N GLN A 132 -19.84 0.47 -6.71
CA GLN A 132 -18.38 0.55 -6.57
C GLN A 132 -17.88 -0.39 -5.48
N GLU A 133 -18.62 -0.47 -4.37
CA GLU A 133 -18.33 -1.40 -3.28
C GLU A 133 -18.37 -2.84 -3.78
N VAL A 134 -19.46 -3.23 -4.45
CA VAL A 134 -19.62 -4.58 -4.98
C VAL A 134 -18.50 -4.93 -5.97
N ILE A 135 -18.18 -4.05 -6.93
CA ILE A 135 -17.10 -4.30 -7.88
C ILE A 135 -15.76 -4.46 -7.16
N THR A 136 -15.44 -3.55 -6.24
CA THR A 136 -14.16 -3.52 -5.54
C THR A 136 -14.01 -4.75 -4.62
N LEU A 137 -15.07 -5.10 -3.88
CA LEU A 137 -15.10 -6.30 -3.03
C LEU A 137 -14.91 -7.57 -3.85
N VAL A 138 -15.68 -7.75 -4.92
CA VAL A 138 -15.60 -8.96 -5.75
C VAL A 138 -14.23 -9.08 -6.41
N VAL A 139 -13.75 -8.01 -7.03
CA VAL A 139 -12.47 -8.02 -7.76
C VAL A 139 -11.30 -8.23 -6.80
N PHE A 140 -11.17 -7.42 -5.74
CA PHE A 140 -10.00 -7.50 -4.86
C PHE A 140 -10.02 -8.71 -3.92
N SER A 141 -11.20 -9.24 -3.57
CA SER A 141 -11.27 -10.54 -2.88
C SER A 141 -10.82 -11.68 -3.80
N SER A 142 -11.27 -11.66 -5.06
CA SER A 142 -10.86 -12.66 -6.05
C SER A 142 -9.35 -12.61 -6.31
N THR A 143 -8.77 -11.41 -6.47
CA THR A 143 -7.32 -11.27 -6.66
C THR A 143 -6.53 -11.67 -5.41
N LEU A 144 -7.04 -11.37 -4.21
CA LEU A 144 -6.40 -11.78 -2.96
C LEU A 144 -6.34 -13.31 -2.86
N ILE A 145 -7.45 -14.01 -3.11
CA ILE A 145 -7.48 -15.47 -3.11
C ILE A 145 -6.57 -16.04 -4.21
N TYR A 146 -6.64 -15.48 -5.41
CA TYR A 146 -5.80 -15.89 -6.53
C TYR A 146 -4.30 -15.70 -6.26
N SER A 147 -3.92 -14.63 -5.56
CA SER A 147 -2.52 -14.32 -5.22
C SER A 147 -1.85 -15.43 -4.39
N ILE A 148 -2.60 -16.08 -3.51
CA ILE A 148 -2.12 -17.15 -2.62
C ILE A 148 -2.00 -18.48 -3.38
N ARG A 149 -2.91 -18.72 -4.33
CA ARG A 149 -3.05 -20.02 -5.00
C ARG A 149 -2.27 -20.14 -6.32
N THR A 150 -1.83 -19.03 -6.90
CA THR A 150 -1.22 -19.03 -8.23
C THR A 150 0.18 -19.65 -8.25
N THR A 151 0.41 -20.52 -9.23
CA THR A 151 1.74 -21.04 -9.59
C THR A 151 2.47 -20.12 -10.57
N HIS A 152 1.72 -19.35 -11.37
CA HIS A 152 2.24 -18.48 -12.43
C HIS A 152 2.34 -17.01 -11.97
N ILE A 153 3.20 -16.77 -10.98
CA ILE A 153 3.26 -15.47 -10.27
C ILE A 153 3.50 -14.26 -11.18
N LYS A 154 4.32 -14.43 -12.22
CA LYS A 154 4.61 -13.35 -13.17
C LYS A 154 3.34 -12.90 -13.88
N ILE A 155 2.59 -13.83 -14.45
CA ILE A 155 1.34 -13.53 -15.18
C ILE A 155 0.30 -12.99 -14.19
N ALA A 156 0.21 -13.58 -12.99
CA ALA A 156 -0.69 -13.13 -11.94
C ALA A 156 -0.47 -11.66 -11.55
N LEU A 157 0.78 -11.27 -11.29
CA LEU A 157 1.12 -9.90 -10.90
C LEU A 157 0.85 -8.89 -12.04
N GLN A 158 1.05 -9.29 -13.30
CA GLN A 158 0.75 -8.45 -14.46
C GLN A 158 -0.76 -8.25 -14.63
N ASN A 159 -1.53 -9.33 -14.51
CA ASN A 159 -2.98 -9.28 -14.56
C ASN A 159 -3.54 -8.46 -13.40
N PHE A 160 -2.96 -8.58 -12.20
CA PHE A 160 -3.33 -7.77 -11.04
C PHE A 160 -3.18 -6.27 -11.33
N ALA A 161 -2.01 -5.85 -11.84
CA ALA A 161 -1.79 -4.44 -12.18
C ALA A 161 -2.77 -3.92 -13.25
N PHE A 162 -3.07 -4.75 -14.25
CA PHE A 162 -4.06 -4.41 -15.28
C PHE A 162 -5.47 -4.26 -14.72
N ILE A 163 -5.92 -5.23 -13.90
CA ILE A 163 -7.21 -5.20 -13.23
C ILE A 163 -7.32 -3.98 -12.31
N HIS A 164 -6.26 -3.65 -11.57
CA HIS A 164 -6.24 -2.48 -10.68
C HIS A 164 -6.42 -1.18 -11.47
N ILE A 165 -5.78 -1.05 -12.64
CA ILE A 165 -6.00 0.09 -13.55
C ILE A 165 -7.45 0.12 -14.05
N LEU A 166 -8.03 -1.01 -14.44
CA LEU A 166 -9.43 -1.05 -14.89
C LEU A 166 -10.39 -0.61 -13.80
N VAL A 167 -10.24 -1.12 -12.57
CA VAL A 167 -11.09 -0.69 -11.44
C VAL A 167 -10.89 0.80 -11.17
N ALA A 168 -9.66 1.31 -11.23
CA ALA A 168 -9.36 2.72 -11.06
C ALA A 168 -10.04 3.63 -12.08
N LEU A 169 -10.13 3.20 -13.34
CA LEU A 169 -10.82 3.93 -14.41
C LEU A 169 -12.35 3.99 -14.19
N LEU A 170 -12.91 3.04 -13.45
CA LEU A 170 -14.33 3.03 -13.08
C LEU A 170 -14.61 3.89 -11.85
N GLN A 171 -13.60 4.24 -11.05
CA GLN A 171 -13.80 5.12 -9.90
C GLN A 171 -14.05 6.57 -10.35
N PRO A 172 -14.93 7.33 -9.66
CA PRO A 172 -15.25 8.71 -10.01
C PRO A 172 -14.18 9.68 -9.48
N VAL A 173 -12.91 9.25 -9.55
CA VAL A 173 -11.71 10.01 -9.15
C VAL A 173 -10.75 9.97 -10.33
N PRO A 174 -10.13 11.10 -10.72
CA PRO A 174 -9.12 11.08 -11.77
C PRO A 174 -7.96 10.14 -11.43
N ILE A 175 -7.52 9.35 -12.41
CA ILE A 175 -6.48 8.31 -12.20
C ILE A 175 -5.17 8.88 -11.64
N TYR A 176 -4.81 10.12 -11.98
CA TYR A 176 -3.61 10.79 -11.46
C TYR A 176 -3.67 11.07 -9.96
N ALA A 177 -4.87 11.14 -9.37
CA ALA A 177 -5.07 11.37 -7.95
C ALA A 177 -5.14 10.07 -7.13
N GLN A 178 -5.19 8.90 -7.78
CA GLN A 178 -5.32 7.59 -7.15
C GLN A 178 -3.94 6.96 -6.88
N PHE A 179 -3.30 7.32 -5.78
CA PHE A 179 -1.93 6.88 -5.45
C PHE A 179 -1.75 5.36 -5.36
N SER A 180 -2.76 4.61 -4.93
CA SER A 180 -2.70 3.15 -4.80
C SER A 180 -2.40 2.45 -6.14
N VAL A 181 -2.96 2.96 -7.24
CA VAL A 181 -2.75 2.44 -8.59
C VAL A 181 -1.32 2.71 -9.05
N TRP A 182 -0.83 3.94 -8.83
CA TRP A 182 0.54 4.30 -9.17
C TRP A 182 1.57 3.49 -8.38
N PHE A 183 1.33 3.28 -7.08
CA PHE A 183 2.18 2.43 -6.26
C PHE A 183 2.20 0.99 -6.74
N THR A 184 1.05 0.47 -7.20
CA THR A 184 0.98 -0.86 -7.82
C THR A 184 1.81 -0.92 -9.09
N ILE A 185 1.64 0.04 -10.01
CA ILE A 185 2.38 0.10 -11.28
C ILE A 185 3.89 0.15 -11.01
N ILE A 186 4.34 1.03 -10.11
CA ILE A 186 5.75 1.19 -9.78
C ILE A 186 6.30 -0.07 -9.10
N ALA A 187 5.58 -0.64 -8.14
CA ALA A 187 5.99 -1.87 -7.45
C ALA A 187 6.13 -3.05 -8.43
N VAL A 188 5.18 -3.23 -9.35
CA VAL A 188 5.24 -4.26 -10.40
C VAL A 188 6.40 -3.99 -11.36
N GLY A 189 6.62 -2.73 -11.75
CA GLY A 189 7.75 -2.31 -12.59
C GLY A 189 9.10 -2.65 -11.94
N MET A 190 9.27 -2.27 -10.68
CA MET A 190 10.46 -2.59 -9.88
C MET A 190 10.68 -4.08 -9.74
N TRP A 191 9.63 -4.85 -9.47
CA TRP A 191 9.71 -6.30 -9.38
C TRP A 191 10.21 -6.92 -10.70
N ARG A 192 9.72 -6.44 -11.85
CA ARG A 192 10.22 -6.88 -13.17
C ARG A 192 11.70 -6.54 -13.37
N LEU A 193 12.14 -5.34 -12.98
CA LEU A 193 13.54 -4.93 -13.06
C LEU A 193 14.43 -5.83 -12.20
N TRP A 194 13.98 -6.18 -11.00
CA TRP A 194 14.68 -7.09 -10.11
C TRP A 194 14.82 -8.49 -10.72
N GLN A 195 13.75 -9.06 -11.28
CA GLN A 195 13.82 -10.36 -11.98
C GLN A 195 14.85 -10.36 -13.11
N ARG A 196 14.98 -9.25 -13.84
CA ARG A 196 15.99 -9.09 -14.89
C ARG A 196 17.41 -9.00 -14.32
N SER A 197 17.58 -8.41 -13.14
CA SER A 197 18.91 -8.28 -12.50
C SER A 197 19.46 -9.59 -11.95
N ILE A 198 18.61 -10.56 -11.58
CA ILE A 198 19.06 -11.87 -11.09
C ILE A 198 19.44 -12.82 -12.24
N ARG A 199 18.86 -12.62 -13.43
CA ARG A 199 19.09 -13.49 -14.59
C ARG A 199 20.34 -13.14 -15.40
N LYS A 200 21.07 -12.09 -15.02
CA LYS A 200 22.35 -11.69 -15.61
C LYS A 200 23.47 -12.22 -14.72
#